data_AF-A0A844W2W1-F1
#
_entry.id   AF-A0A844W2W1-F1
#
_cell.length_a   1.000
_cell.length_b   1.000
_cell.length_c   1.000
_cell.angle_alpha   90.00
_cell.angle_beta   90.00
_cell.angle_gamma   90.00
#
_symmetry.space_group_name_H-M   'P 1'
#
loop_
_entity.id
_entity.type
_entity.pdbx_description
1 polymer ?
#
loop_
_entity_poly.entity_id
_entity_poly.type
_entity_poly.pdbx_seq_one_letter_code
_entity_poly.pdbx_strand_id
1 'polypeptide(L)'
;MPDDSEAATISPIQRSPEDLLAMQRTREAAQRLDDDALAVTCWLDAEFPGLIIIMELQRHHSCEDNEIAHVEPRVTDRLRRHEARDAAEKALTALGWSFKPEGRDVRSTFHRPSQAQSAHARLADIARVRRAVKQAHTKRSSYCPSTARKE
;
A
#
# COMPACT_ATOMS: atom_id res chain seq x y z
N MET A 1 -27.09 -12.38 -52.62
CA MET A 1 -27.27 -12.85 -51.23
C MET A 1 -26.60 -11.81 -50.34
N PRO A 2 -27.35 -10.98 -49.60
CA PRO A 2 -26.74 -10.15 -48.56
C PRO A 2 -26.54 -11.01 -47.31
N ASP A 3 -25.32 -11.00 -46.79
CA ASP A 3 -24.95 -11.61 -45.52
C ASP A 3 -25.40 -10.64 -44.42
N ASP A 4 -26.46 -11.01 -43.71
CA ASP A 4 -26.94 -10.30 -42.53
C ASP A 4 -25.94 -10.55 -41.38
N SER A 5 -24.93 -9.68 -41.28
CA SER A 5 -24.00 -9.68 -40.15
C SER A 5 -24.72 -9.13 -38.92
N GLU A 6 -25.38 -10.03 -38.20
CA GLU A 6 -26.04 -9.78 -36.93
C GLU A 6 -24.96 -9.41 -35.90
N ALA A 7 -24.77 -8.11 -35.70
CA ALA A 7 -23.89 -7.59 -34.65
C ALA A 7 -24.41 -8.08 -33.30
N ALA A 8 -23.72 -9.07 -32.71
CA ALA A 8 -24.02 -9.59 -31.40
C ALA A 8 -24.07 -8.43 -30.39
N THR A 9 -25.28 -8.07 -29.98
CA THR A 9 -25.54 -7.12 -28.91
C THR A 9 -25.09 -7.77 -27.62
N ILE A 10 -23.85 -7.51 -27.21
CA ILE A 10 -23.32 -7.95 -25.92
C ILE A 10 -24.19 -7.29 -24.85
N SER A 11 -25.12 -8.07 -24.29
CA SER A 11 -25.96 -7.61 -23.19
C SER A 11 -25.07 -7.21 -22.01
N PRO A 12 -25.35 -6.09 -21.31
CA PRO A 12 -24.55 -5.68 -20.17
C PRO A 12 -24.51 -6.81 -19.15
N ILE A 13 -23.32 -7.19 -18.68
CA ILE A 13 -23.16 -8.14 -17.57
C ILE A 13 -23.87 -7.53 -16.36
N GLN A 14 -25.06 -8.05 -16.05
CA GLN A 14 -25.79 -7.68 -14.84
C GLN A 14 -25.03 -8.24 -13.64
N ARG A 15 -24.47 -7.35 -12.82
CA ARG A 15 -23.74 -7.72 -11.60
C ARG A 15 -24.71 -7.82 -10.43
N SER A 16 -24.48 -8.78 -9.54
CA SER A 16 -25.29 -8.89 -8.32
C SER A 16 -25.03 -7.70 -7.38
N PRO A 17 -25.96 -7.38 -6.45
CA PRO A 17 -25.71 -6.37 -5.42
C PRO A 17 -24.46 -6.68 -4.57
N GLU A 18 -24.20 -7.96 -4.31
CA GLU A 18 -23.01 -8.41 -3.56
C GLU A 18 -21.72 -8.09 -4.33
N ASP A 19 -21.71 -8.34 -5.64
CA ASP A 19 -20.57 -8.01 -6.51
C ASP A 19 -20.32 -6.50 -6.55
N LEU A 20 -21.38 -5.69 -6.62
CA LEU A 20 -21.26 -4.23 -6.61
C LEU A 20 -20.66 -3.72 -5.29
N LEU A 21 -21.09 -4.29 -4.16
CA LEU A 21 -20.52 -3.96 -2.85
C LEU A 21 -19.06 -4.41 -2.73
N ALA A 22 -18.71 -5.59 -3.23
CA ALA A 22 -17.33 -6.06 -3.26
C ALA A 22 -16.45 -5.13 -4.11
N MET A 23 -16.90 -4.76 -5.32
CA MET A 23 -16.20 -3.81 -6.19
C MET A 23 -16.01 -2.44 -5.53
N GLN A 24 -17.01 -1.95 -4.79
CA GLN A 24 -16.90 -0.70 -4.06
C GLN A 24 -15.84 -0.79 -2.96
N ARG A 25 -15.87 -1.84 -2.12
CA ARG A 25 -14.87 -2.06 -1.06
C ARG A 25 -13.45 -2.11 -1.63
N THR A 26 -13.25 -2.84 -2.73
CA THR A 26 -11.95 -2.94 -3.39
C THR A 26 -11.50 -1.60 -3.97
N ARG A 27 -12.41 -0.78 -4.51
CA ARG A 27 -12.09 0.57 -4.98
C ARG A 27 -11.69 1.49 -3.83
N GLU A 28 -12.44 1.48 -2.73
CA GLU A 28 -12.12 2.26 -1.53
C GLU A 28 -10.78 1.85 -0.94
N ALA A 29 -10.49 0.56 -0.89
CA ALA A 29 -9.21 0.04 -0.43
C ALA A 29 -8.05 0.43 -1.37
N ALA A 30 -8.26 0.42 -2.70
CA ALA A 30 -7.27 0.89 -3.65
C ALA A 30 -6.96 2.38 -3.47
N GLN A 31 -7.98 3.22 -3.30
CA GLN A 31 -7.79 4.66 -3.03
C GLN A 31 -7.03 4.88 -1.71
N ARG A 32 -7.42 4.17 -0.64
CA ARG A 32 -6.74 4.24 0.65
C ARG A 32 -5.27 3.84 0.52
N LEU A 33 -4.97 2.79 -0.27
CA LEU A 33 -3.59 2.38 -0.50
C LEU A 33 -2.79 3.46 -1.20
N ASP A 34 -3.33 4.11 -2.23
CA ASP A 34 -2.62 5.17 -2.93
C ASP A 34 -2.36 6.37 -2.00
N ASP A 35 -3.33 6.74 -1.17
CA ASP A 35 -3.17 7.81 -0.17
C ASP A 35 -2.14 7.47 0.91
N ASP A 36 -2.12 6.21 1.37
CA ASP A 36 -1.14 5.71 2.35
C ASP A 36 0.25 5.58 1.74
N ALA A 37 0.34 5.12 0.49
CA ALA A 37 1.59 5.01 -0.24
C ALA A 37 2.26 6.36 -0.45
N LEU A 38 1.47 7.36 -0.84
CA LEU A 38 1.95 8.73 -0.99
C LEU A 38 2.44 9.28 0.36
N ALA A 39 1.66 9.08 1.43
CA ALA A 39 2.04 9.53 2.76
C ALA A 39 3.34 8.86 3.26
N VAL A 40 3.48 7.55 3.06
CA VAL A 40 4.70 6.80 3.38
C VAL A 40 5.88 7.29 2.54
N THR A 41 5.67 7.57 1.26
CA THR A 41 6.72 8.11 0.39
C THR A 41 7.22 9.47 0.89
N CYS A 42 6.31 10.37 1.28
CA CYS A 42 6.68 11.67 1.87
C CYS A 42 7.38 11.52 3.23
N TRP A 43 6.95 10.55 4.05
CA TRP A 43 7.63 10.24 5.30
C TRP A 43 9.04 9.69 5.09
N LEU A 44 9.23 8.74 4.16
CA LEU A 44 10.54 8.21 3.82
C LEU A 44 11.48 9.29 3.25
N ASP A 45 10.97 10.21 2.43
CA ASP A 45 11.75 11.38 1.96
C ASP A 45 12.19 12.28 3.12
N ALA A 46 11.39 12.40 4.18
CA ALA A 46 11.77 13.16 5.37
C ALA A 46 12.76 12.42 6.28
N GLU A 47 12.65 11.10 6.42
CA GLU A 47 13.59 10.27 7.21
C GLU A 47 14.92 10.05 6.48
N PHE A 48 14.87 10.00 5.14
CA PHE A 48 16.02 9.80 4.27
C PHE A 48 16.10 10.88 3.17
N PRO A 49 16.39 12.15 3.52
CA PRO A 49 16.40 13.25 2.55
C PRO A 49 17.29 12.96 1.34
N GLY A 50 16.70 13.02 0.14
CA GLY A 50 17.39 12.80 -1.13
C GLY A 50 17.73 11.34 -1.45
N LEU A 51 17.36 10.39 -0.59
CA LEU A 51 17.58 8.96 -0.86
C LEU A 51 16.49 8.39 -1.79
N ILE A 52 15.22 8.73 -1.54
CA ILE A 52 14.07 8.12 -2.21
C ILE A 52 13.79 8.81 -3.54
N ILE A 53 13.87 8.06 -4.65
CA ILE A 53 13.51 8.56 -5.98
C ILE A 53 12.03 8.31 -6.24
N ILE A 54 11.59 7.07 -6.00
CA ILE A 54 10.22 6.61 -6.22
C ILE A 54 9.99 5.35 -5.38
N MET A 55 8.77 5.17 -4.88
CA MET A 55 8.32 3.96 -4.22
C MET A 55 7.41 3.20 -5.17
N GLU A 56 7.76 1.95 -5.48
CA GLU A 56 6.91 1.04 -6.21
C GLU A 56 6.13 0.16 -5.21
N LEU A 57 4.82 0.06 -5.38
CA LEU A 57 3.97 -0.87 -4.65
C LEU A 57 3.41 -1.90 -5.61
N GLN A 58 3.53 -3.16 -5.21
CA GLN A 58 3.12 -4.30 -6.00
C GLN A 58 1.96 -5.01 -5.30
N ARG A 59 0.91 -5.35 -6.04
CA ARG A 59 -0.21 -6.18 -5.56
C ARG A 59 -0.49 -7.30 -6.53
N HIS A 60 -0.84 -8.46 -5.99
CA HIS A 60 -1.43 -9.53 -6.80
C HIS A 60 -2.90 -9.24 -7.11
N HIS A 61 -3.41 -9.81 -8.20
CA HIS A 61 -4.85 -9.82 -8.48
C HIS A 61 -5.65 -10.60 -7.42
N SER A 62 -5.00 -11.52 -6.71
CA SER A 62 -5.57 -12.32 -5.62
C SER A 62 -5.37 -11.73 -4.23
N CYS A 63 -4.79 -10.52 -4.11
CA CYS A 63 -4.66 -9.86 -2.81
C CYS A 63 -6.04 -9.42 -2.31
N GLU A 64 -6.32 -9.71 -1.04
CA GLU A 64 -7.44 -9.11 -0.32
C GLU A 64 -7.28 -7.58 -0.26
N ASP A 65 -8.38 -6.89 0.05
CA ASP A 65 -8.46 -5.42 0.04
C ASP A 65 -7.32 -4.74 0.84
N ASN A 66 -6.83 -5.34 1.92
CA ASN A 66 -5.77 -4.84 2.79
C ASN A 66 -4.41 -5.56 2.66
N GLU A 67 -4.20 -6.28 1.55
CA GLU A 67 -2.95 -7.01 1.25
C GLU A 67 -2.11 -6.32 0.16
N ILE A 68 -0.79 -6.34 0.37
CA ILE A 68 0.25 -5.87 -0.54
C ILE A 68 1.18 -7.05 -0.83
N ALA A 69 1.68 -7.19 -2.06
CA ALA A 69 2.66 -8.22 -2.38
C ALA A 69 4.07 -7.78 -1.97
N HIS A 70 4.53 -6.66 -2.54
CA HIS A 70 5.86 -6.12 -2.29
C HIS A 70 5.85 -4.59 -2.27
N VAL A 71 6.84 -4.02 -1.60
CA VAL A 71 7.21 -2.61 -1.69
C VAL A 71 8.67 -2.51 -2.09
N GLU A 72 8.96 -1.70 -3.11
CA GLU A 72 10.29 -1.57 -3.71
C GLU A 72 10.63 -0.09 -3.87
N PRO A 73 11.33 0.52 -2.90
CA PRO A 73 11.85 1.86 -3.05
C PRO A 73 13.04 1.86 -4.03
N ARG A 74 12.94 2.68 -5.07
CA ARG A 74 14.09 3.03 -5.91
C ARG A 74 14.81 4.19 -5.24
N VAL A 75 16.10 3.97 -5.00
CA VAL A 75 16.94 4.84 -4.20
C VAL A 75 18.16 5.31 -4.98
N THR A 76 18.70 6.46 -4.60
CA THR A 76 19.96 7.01 -5.16
C THR A 76 21.18 6.20 -4.72
N ASP A 77 21.18 5.68 -3.49
CA ASP A 77 22.21 4.79 -2.96
C ASP A 77 21.66 3.36 -2.78
N ARG A 78 22.15 2.43 -3.61
CA ARG A 78 21.70 1.04 -3.62
C ARG A 78 21.99 0.31 -2.30
N LEU A 79 23.06 0.65 -1.58
CA LEU A 79 23.41 -0.02 -0.32
C LEU A 79 22.36 0.23 0.77
N ARG A 80 21.68 1.38 0.69
CA ARG A 80 20.64 1.79 1.63
C ARG A 80 19.23 1.37 1.22
N ARG A 81 19.09 0.63 0.12
CA ARG A 81 17.78 0.16 -0.37
C ARG A 81 17.07 -0.70 0.66
N HIS A 82 17.80 -1.60 1.33
CA HIS A 82 17.22 -2.48 2.34
C HIS A 82 16.69 -1.69 3.54
N GLU A 83 17.43 -0.67 3.99
CA GLU A 83 16.99 0.24 5.06
C GLU A 83 15.69 0.97 4.70
N ALA A 84 15.63 1.55 3.49
CA ALA A 84 14.45 2.25 3.01
C ALA A 84 13.25 1.30 2.83
N ARG A 85 13.48 0.07 2.36
CA ARG A 85 12.45 -0.97 2.21
C ARG A 85 11.89 -1.38 3.57
N ASP A 86 12.75 -1.71 4.52
CA ASP A 86 12.34 -2.12 5.87
C ASP A 86 11.52 -1.02 6.55
N ALA A 87 11.89 0.24 6.35
CA ALA A 87 11.15 1.38 6.85
C ALA A 87 9.76 1.49 6.19
N ALA A 88 9.68 1.31 4.86
CA ALA A 88 8.44 1.33 4.11
C ALA A 88 7.49 0.21 4.55
N GLU A 89 7.99 -1.01 4.67
CA GLU A 89 7.22 -2.18 5.14
C GLU A 89 6.66 -1.94 6.55
N LYS A 90 7.51 -1.48 7.48
CA LYS A 90 7.07 -1.14 8.86
C LYS A 90 6.00 -0.06 8.87
N ALA A 91 6.14 0.99 8.04
CA ALA A 91 5.18 2.07 7.97
C ALA A 91 3.82 1.61 7.43
N LEU A 92 3.81 0.85 6.33
CA LEU A 92 2.59 0.28 5.75
C LEU A 92 1.91 -0.69 6.72
N THR A 93 2.67 -1.56 7.39
CA THR A 93 2.11 -2.43 8.43
C THR A 93 1.53 -1.65 9.60
N ALA A 94 2.16 -0.55 10.01
CA ALA A 94 1.64 0.31 11.07
C ALA A 94 0.33 1.01 10.67
N LEU A 95 0.12 1.25 9.38
CA LEU A 95 -1.13 1.78 8.83
C LEU A 95 -2.22 0.70 8.62
N GLY A 96 -1.91 -0.57 8.91
CA GLY A 96 -2.87 -1.67 8.87
C GLY A 96 -2.79 -2.56 7.61
N TRP A 97 -1.75 -2.40 6.79
CA TRP A 97 -1.51 -3.24 5.63
C TRP A 97 -0.79 -4.54 6.00
N SER A 98 -1.08 -5.62 5.27
CA SER A 98 -0.40 -6.90 5.41
C SER A 98 0.37 -7.25 4.14
N PHE A 99 1.49 -7.96 4.28
CA PHE A 99 2.32 -8.38 3.16
C PHE A 99 2.09 -9.86 2.85
N LYS A 100 1.76 -10.16 1.60
CA LYS A 100 1.50 -11.50 1.06
C LYS A 100 2.19 -11.63 -0.29
N PRO A 101 3.46 -12.06 -0.30
CA PRO A 101 4.28 -12.13 -1.50
C PRO A 101 3.88 -13.26 -2.46
N GLU A 102 2.97 -14.15 -2.05
CA GLU A 102 2.53 -15.27 -2.88
C GLU A 102 1.49 -14.84 -3.93
N GLY A 103 1.84 -15.03 -5.21
CA GLY A 103 0.92 -14.85 -6.35
C GLY A 103 1.65 -14.91 -7.69
N ARG A 104 0.90 -15.00 -8.80
CA ARG A 104 1.46 -15.03 -10.16
C ARG A 104 1.58 -13.65 -10.78
N ASP A 105 0.44 -12.98 -10.93
CA ASP A 105 0.36 -11.74 -11.68
C ASP A 105 0.36 -10.55 -10.73
N VAL A 106 1.21 -9.57 -11.03
CA VAL A 106 1.44 -8.38 -10.21
C VAL A 106 1.03 -7.14 -10.99
N ARG A 107 0.34 -6.22 -10.32
CA ARG A 107 0.16 -4.83 -10.76
C ARG A 107 1.00 -3.90 -9.89
N SER A 108 1.68 -2.95 -10.52
CA SER A 108 2.50 -1.95 -9.84
C SER A 108 1.84 -0.57 -9.85
N THR A 109 1.90 0.14 -8.72
CA THR A 109 1.67 1.58 -8.63
C THR A 109 2.94 2.29 -8.17
N PHE A 110 3.12 3.53 -8.61
CA PHE A 110 4.37 4.26 -8.45
C PHE A 110 4.13 5.61 -7.79
N HIS A 111 4.84 5.84 -6.69
CA HIS A 111 4.64 7.00 -5.84
C HIS A 111 5.95 7.76 -5.68
N ARG A 112 5.96 9.04 -6.06
CA ARG A 112 7.11 9.92 -5.86
C ARG A 112 6.83 10.86 -4.71
N PRO A 113 7.86 11.35 -3.98
CA PRO A 113 7.69 12.47 -3.07
C PRO A 113 7.07 13.64 -3.87
N SER A 114 5.78 13.90 -3.64
CA SER A 114 5.01 14.71 -4.57
C SER A 114 5.34 16.20 -4.38
N GLN A 115 5.88 16.82 -5.42
CA GLN A 115 5.96 18.29 -5.50
C GLN A 115 4.58 18.93 -5.76
N ALA A 116 3.59 18.13 -6.18
CA ALA A 116 2.23 18.61 -6.43
C ALA A 116 1.39 18.72 -5.15
N GLN A 117 1.80 18.08 -4.06
CA GLN A 117 1.20 18.30 -2.74
C GLN A 117 1.68 19.63 -2.14
N SER A 118 0.78 20.36 -1.49
CA SER A 118 1.18 21.52 -0.69
C SER A 118 2.09 21.09 0.46
N ALA A 119 2.97 21.99 0.92
CA ALA A 119 3.85 21.72 2.05
C ALA A 119 3.07 21.30 3.31
N HIS A 120 1.90 21.90 3.55
CA HIS A 120 1.03 21.54 4.68
C HIS A 120 0.49 20.11 4.56
N ALA A 121 0.04 19.69 3.37
CA ALA A 121 -0.43 18.33 3.15
C ALA A 121 0.69 17.30 3.39
N ARG A 122 1.89 17.58 2.87
CA ARG A 122 3.07 16.72 3.12
C ARG A 122 3.39 16.59 4.61
N LEU A 123 3.38 17.70 5.36
CA LEU A 123 3.63 17.66 6.80
C LEU A 123 2.54 16.88 7.57
N ALA A 124 1.28 17.00 7.17
CA ALA A 124 0.18 16.24 7.76
C ALA A 124 0.34 14.73 7.54
N ASP A 125 0.73 14.33 6.32
CA ASP A 125 1.01 12.94 5.95
C ASP A 125 2.20 12.38 6.72
N ILE A 126 3.32 13.12 6.78
CA ILE A 126 4.50 12.76 7.58
C ILE A 126 4.10 12.54 9.04
N ALA A 127 3.30 13.45 9.61
CA ALA A 127 2.84 13.33 10.99
C ALA A 127 1.91 12.13 11.21
N ARG A 128 1.04 11.82 10.23
CA ARG A 128 0.15 10.65 10.26
C ARG A 128 0.95 9.35 10.34
N VAL A 129 1.92 9.17 9.44
CA VAL A 129 2.77 7.98 9.39
C VAL A 129 3.60 7.85 10.67
N ARG A 130 4.23 8.94 11.13
CA ARG A 130 5.01 8.94 12.39
C ARG A 130 4.18 8.50 13.59
N ARG A 131 2.91 8.96 13.70
CA ARG A 131 2.02 8.52 14.78
C ARG A 131 1.71 7.02 14.69
N ALA A 132 1.40 6.52 13.49
CA ALA A 132 1.11 5.10 13.29
C ALA A 132 2.30 4.22 13.69
N VAL A 133 3.50 4.54 13.20
CA VAL A 133 4.74 3.81 13.53
C VAL A 133 5.02 3.84 15.03
N LYS A 134 4.89 5.00 15.69
CA LYS A 134 5.07 5.14 17.13
C LYS A 134 4.08 4.27 17.91
N GLN A 135 2.81 4.27 17.53
CA GLN A 135 1.77 3.45 18.18
C GLN A 135 2.04 1.95 18.00
N ALA A 136 2.46 1.52 16.80
CA ALA A 136 2.81 0.14 16.53
C ALA A 136 4.00 -0.33 17.39
N HIS A 137 4.99 0.54 17.61
CA HIS A 137 6.13 0.25 18.49
C HIS A 137 5.70 0.09 19.95
N THR A 138 4.84 0.97 20.47
CA THR A 138 4.30 0.87 21.83
C THR A 138 3.53 -0.43 22.06
N LYS A 139 2.68 -0.84 21.11
CA LYS A 139 1.91 -2.09 21.20
C LYS A 139 2.80 -3.34 21.25
N ARG A 140 3.93 -3.34 20.55
CA ARG A 140 4.92 -4.43 20.60
C ARG A 140 5.66 -4.46 21.94
N SER A 141 6.02 -3.30 22.48
CA SER A 141 6.73 -3.18 23.76
C SER A 141 5.88 -3.58 24.98
N SER A 142 4.55 -3.34 24.94
CA SER A 142 3.64 -3.75 26.00
C SER A 142 3.37 -5.26 26.07
N TYR A 143 3.80 -6.04 25.06
CA TYR A 143 3.67 -7.50 25.06
C TYR A 143 4.92 -8.12 25.72
N CYS A 144 4.99 -8.06 27.04
CA CYS A 144 5.96 -8.81 27.82
C CYS A 144 5.35 -10.18 28.14
N PRO A 145 5.83 -11.31 27.57
CA PRO A 145 5.28 -12.62 27.91
C PRO A 145 5.70 -12.95 29.34
N SER A 146 4.78 -12.83 30.30
CA SER A 146 5.01 -13.30 31.66
C SER A 146 5.10 -14.82 31.64
N THR A 147 6.30 -15.35 31.46
CA THR A 147 6.59 -16.74 31.81
C THR A 147 6.75 -16.82 33.32
N ALA A 148 5.61 -16.72 34.03
CA ALA A 148 5.54 -17.19 35.40
C ALA A 148 5.61 -18.71 35.37
N ARG A 149 6.84 -19.25 35.51
CA ARG A 149 7.05 -20.65 35.90
C ARG A 149 6.32 -20.86 37.23
N LYS A 150 5.32 -21.73 37.23
CA LYS A 150 4.84 -22.37 38.44
C LYS A 150 5.83 -23.50 38.76
N GLU A 151 6.52 -23.37 39.88
CA GLU A 151 7.13 -24.50 40.61
C GLU A 151 6.11 -25.04 41.61
#